data_AF-D2V6R7-F1
#
_entry.id   AF-D2V6R7-F1
#
_cell.length_a   1.000
_cell.length_b   1.000
_cell.length_c   1.000
_cell.angle_alpha   90.00
_cell.angle_beta   90.00
_cell.angle_gamma   90.00
#
_symmetry.space_group_name_H-M   'P 1'
#
loop_
_entity.id
_entity.type
_entity.pdbx_description
1 polymer ?
#
loop_
_entity_poly.entity_id
_entity_poly.type
_entity_poly.pdbx_seq_one_letter_code
_entity_poly.pdbx_strand_id
1 'polypeptide(L)'
;MSATTTKNNNTYKCQSMDEFISKTEALFNQFPNDTRYVMKFSNKKGKMSLKTTNDTYVVKYCTDQASDLQHLEKLNNFVMTVTTSKSKLLENY
;
A
#
# COMPACT_ATOMS: atom_id res chain seq x y z
N MET A 1 26.57 7.30 17.74
CA MET A 1 26.08 7.50 16.36
C MET A 1 24.57 7.69 16.42
N SER A 2 24.13 8.93 16.52
CA SER A 2 22.71 9.28 16.68
C SER A 2 22.06 9.29 15.31
N ALA A 3 21.09 8.40 15.07
CA ALA A 3 20.34 8.35 13.83
C ALA A 3 19.53 9.65 13.67
N THR A 4 19.92 10.47 12.69
CA THR A 4 19.23 11.68 12.29
C THR A 4 17.88 11.29 11.67
N THR A 5 16.78 11.49 12.40
CA THR A 5 15.42 11.33 11.86
C THR A 5 15.13 12.46 10.88
N THR A 6 15.48 12.26 9.61
CA THR A 6 15.05 13.13 8.51
C THR A 6 13.53 13.01 8.39
N LYS A 7 12.81 14.12 8.56
CA LYS A 7 11.36 14.19 8.31
C LYS A 7 11.13 14.03 6.81
N ASN A 8 10.73 12.84 6.37
CA ASN A 8 10.43 12.59 4.97
C ASN A 8 9.13 13.31 4.57
N ASN A 9 9.24 14.38 3.77
CA ASN A 9 8.13 15.18 3.23
C ASN A 9 7.17 14.42 2.29
N ASN A 10 7.40 13.13 2.03
CA ASN A 10 6.71 12.32 1.03
C ASN A 10 5.67 11.34 1.62
N THR A 11 5.18 11.60 2.84
CA THR A 11 4.15 10.77 3.47
C THR A 11 2.77 11.38 3.27
N TYR A 12 1.87 10.63 2.64
CA TYR A 12 0.46 10.99 2.42
C TYR A 12 -0.43 10.16 3.34
N LYS A 13 -1.31 10.84 4.08
CA LYS A 13 -2.34 10.20 4.91
C LYS A 13 -3.69 10.39 4.22
N CYS A 14 -4.26 9.30 3.70
CA CYS A 14 -5.55 9.30 3.03
C CYS A 14 -6.69 9.41 4.05
N GLN A 15 -7.78 10.05 3.64
CA GLN A 15 -8.99 10.20 4.48
C GLN A 15 -10.06 9.16 4.13
N SER A 16 -10.03 8.60 2.92
CA SER A 16 -10.96 7.56 2.47
C SER A 16 -10.23 6.35 1.89
N MET A 17 -10.94 5.21 1.86
CA MET A 17 -10.43 3.99 1.25
C MET A 17 -10.26 4.15 -0.27
N ASP A 18 -11.18 4.84 -0.95
CA ASP A 18 -11.08 5.09 -2.39
C ASP A 18 -9.83 5.90 -2.77
N GLU A 19 -9.51 6.93 -1.96
CA GLU A 19 -8.30 7.72 -2.16
C GLU A 19 -7.04 6.86 -1.98
N PHE A 20 -7.06 5.96 -0.98
CA PHE A 20 -5.97 5.04 -0.72
C PHE A 20 -5.77 4.03 -1.87
N ILE A 21 -6.86 3.47 -2.40
CA ILE A 21 -6.83 2.56 -3.55
C ILE A 21 -6.24 3.28 -4.76
N SER A 22 -6.79 4.43 -5.14
CA SER A 22 -6.34 5.20 -6.31
C SER A 22 -4.85 5.54 -6.25
N LYS A 23 -4.36 5.99 -5.09
CA LYS A 23 -2.93 6.29 -4.90
C LYS A 23 -2.06 5.02 -4.90
N THR A 24 -2.58 3.90 -4.39
CA THR A 24 -1.87 2.61 -4.40
C THR A 24 -1.74 2.10 -5.83
N GLU A 25 -2.80 2.14 -6.62
CA GLU A 25 -2.79 1.77 -8.04
C GLU A 25 -1.80 2.63 -8.83
N ALA A 26 -1.82 3.95 -8.62
CA ALA A 26 -0.87 4.87 -9.24
C ALA A 26 0.59 4.50 -8.92
N LEU A 27 0.89 4.15 -7.66
CA LEU A 27 2.24 3.75 -7.25
C LEU A 27 2.68 2.43 -7.92
N PHE A 28 1.82 1.41 -7.92
CA PHE A 28 2.11 0.12 -8.56
C PHE A 28 2.23 0.22 -10.09
N ASN A 29 1.52 1.16 -10.71
CA ASN A 29 1.63 1.43 -12.14
C ASN A 29 2.97 2.10 -12.49
N GLN A 30 3.42 3.06 -11.67
CA GLN A 30 4.69 3.78 -11.89
C GLN A 30 5.92 2.95 -11.50
N PHE A 31 5.89 2.29 -10.33
CA PHE A 31 7.04 1.60 -9.73
C PHE A 31 6.65 0.18 -9.31
N PRO A 32 6.39 -0.75 -10.25
CA PRO A 32 5.83 -2.06 -9.93
C PRO A 32 6.75 -2.95 -9.07
N ASN A 33 8.07 -2.87 -9.27
CA ASN A 33 9.05 -3.74 -8.59
C ASN A 33 9.49 -3.18 -7.23
N ASP A 34 9.44 -1.86 -7.08
CA ASP A 34 9.88 -1.19 -5.86
C ASP A 34 8.73 -0.91 -4.89
N THR A 35 7.48 -1.00 -5.37
CA THR A 35 6.29 -0.77 -4.55
C THR A 35 5.92 -2.01 -3.75
N ARG A 36 5.76 -1.81 -2.45
CA ARG A 36 5.22 -2.80 -1.52
C ARG A 36 3.99 -2.28 -0.80
N TYR A 37 3.04 -3.18 -0.63
CA TYR A 37 1.81 -2.97 0.11
C TYR A 37 1.83 -3.80 1.39
N VAL A 38 1.47 -3.17 2.51
CA VAL A 38 1.46 -3.78 3.85
C VAL A 38 0.13 -3.49 4.51
N MET A 39 -0.48 -4.56 5.02
CA MET A 39 -1.67 -4.52 5.85
C MET A 39 -1.33 -4.97 7.26
N LYS A 40 -1.84 -4.26 8.25
CA LYS A 40 -1.77 -4.66 9.65
C LYS A 40 -3.16 -4.60 10.28
N PHE A 41 -3.64 -5.74 10.73
CA PHE A 41 -4.83 -5.83 11.56
C PHE A 41 -4.46 -5.85 13.04
N SER A 42 -5.13 -5.01 13.85
CA SER A 42 -4.90 -4.93 15.29
C SER A 42 -6.19 -5.22 16.03
N ASN A 43 -6.46 -6.50 16.32
CA ASN A 43 -7.69 -6.94 16.99
C ASN A 43 -7.96 -6.20 18.31
N LYS A 44 -6.92 -6.03 19.16
CA LYS A 44 -7.04 -5.32 20.45
C LYS A 44 -7.51 -3.87 20.32
N LYS A 45 -7.32 -3.24 19.16
CA LYS A 45 -7.68 -1.85 18.89
C LYS A 45 -8.90 -1.72 17.97
N GLY A 46 -9.41 -2.83 17.43
CA GLY A 46 -10.47 -2.82 16.42
C GLY A 46 -10.13 -2.02 15.17
N LYS A 47 -8.84 -1.95 14.80
CA LYS A 47 -8.35 -1.07 13.72
C LYS A 47 -7.51 -1.82 12.72
N MET A 48 -7.63 -1.42 11.46
CA MET A 48 -6.81 -1.86 10.35
C MET A 48 -5.96 -0.68 9.85
N SER A 49 -4.67 -0.92 9.65
CA SER A 49 -3.74 0.06 9.09
C SER A 49 -3.16 -0.47 7.79
N LEU A 50 -3.27 0.32 6.73
CA LEU A 50 -2.75 0.06 5.39
C LEU A 50 -1.61 1.01 5.07
N LYS A 51 -0.58 0.50 4.39
CA LYS A 51 0.56 1.27 3.92
C LYS A 51 1.02 0.77 2.56
N THR A 52 1.21 1.69 1.62
CA THR A 52 1.87 1.42 0.34
C THR A 52 3.11 2.31 0.23
N THR A 53 4.23 1.77 -0.23
CA THR A 53 5.47 2.55 -0.34
C THR A 53 6.44 1.99 -1.37
N ASN A 54 7.22 2.87 -1.99
CA ASN A 54 8.38 2.56 -2.84
C ASN A 54 9.70 3.08 -2.24
N ASP A 55 9.81 3.08 -0.91
CA ASP A 55 10.89 3.71 -0.11
C ASP A 55 10.96 5.23 -0.15
N THR A 56 10.47 5.86 -1.21
CA THR A 56 10.47 7.33 -1.37
C THR A 56 9.14 7.94 -0.96
N TYR A 57 8.04 7.42 -1.49
CA TYR A 57 6.68 7.85 -1.18
C TYR A 57 6.02 6.86 -0.24
N VAL A 58 5.23 7.38 0.70
CA VAL A 58 4.53 6.56 1.68
C VAL A 58 3.07 6.98 1.74
N VAL A 59 2.18 6.11 1.28
CA VAL A 59 0.73 6.31 1.38
C VAL A 59 0.23 5.49 2.57
N LYS A 60 -0.54 6.10 3.47
CA LYS A 60 -1.09 5.45 4.67
C LYS A 60 -2.58 5.69 4.79
N TYR A 61 -3.29 4.65 5.22
CA TYR A 61 -4.70 4.73 5.58
C TYR A 61 -4.96 3.91 6.84
N CYS A 62 -5.88 4.36 7.68
CA CYS A 62 -6.27 3.64 8.89
C CYS A 62 -7.78 3.75 9.05
N THR A 63 -8.43 2.62 9.28
CA THR A 63 -9.89 2.53 9.42
C THR A 63 -10.26 1.58 10.56
N ASP A 64 -11.41 1.85 11.15
CA ASP A 64 -12.15 0.98 12.08
C ASP A 64 -13.51 0.53 11.49
N GLN A 65 -13.81 0.92 10.25
CA GLN A 65 -15.09 0.63 9.61
C GLN A 65 -15.05 -0.73 8.91
N ALA A 66 -16.05 -1.57 9.18
CA ALA A 66 -16.16 -2.89 8.57
C ALA A 66 -16.49 -2.83 7.06
N SER A 67 -17.12 -1.75 6.58
CA SER A 67 -17.41 -1.52 5.15
C SER A 67 -16.15 -1.51 4.29
N ASP A 68 -15.01 -1.08 4.86
CA ASP A 68 -13.74 -1.00 4.14
C ASP A 68 -13.10 -2.37 3.93
N LEU A 69 -13.55 -3.40 4.65
CA LEU A 69 -13.07 -4.77 4.49
C LEU A 69 -13.46 -5.38 3.14
N GLN A 70 -14.60 -4.97 2.55
CA GLN A 70 -15.00 -5.42 1.22
C GLN A 70 -14.09 -4.84 0.12
N HIS A 71 -13.65 -3.59 0.29
CA HIS A 71 -12.70 -2.93 -0.63
C HIS A 71 -11.31 -3.56 -0.54
N LEU A 72 -10.97 -4.13 0.62
CA LEU A 72 -9.71 -4.78 0.89
C LEU A 72 -9.47 -6.03 0.03
N GLU A 73 -10.50 -6.87 -0.13
CA GLU A 73 -10.42 -8.09 -0.94
C GLU A 73 -10.07 -7.74 -2.40
N LYS A 74 -10.76 -6.74 -2.95
CA LYS A 74 -10.52 -6.23 -4.31
C LYS A 74 -9.09 -5.69 -4.45
N LEU A 75 -8.63 -4.90 -3.47
CA LEU A 75 -7.28 -4.35 -3.48
C LEU A 75 -6.21 -5.45 -3.40
N ASN A 76 -6.41 -6.47 -2.57
CA ASN A 76 -5.46 -7.59 -2.46
C ASN A 76 -5.35 -8.35 -3.79
N ASN A 77 -6.49 -8.65 -4.43
CA ASN A 77 -6.52 -9.32 -5.73
C ASN A 77 -5.80 -8.48 -6.79
N PHE A 78 -6.03 -7.15 -6.81
CA PHE A 78 -5.32 -6.23 -7.70
C PHE A 78 -3.80 -6.30 -7.51
N VAL A 79 -3.32 -6.13 -6.28
CA VAL A 79 -1.87 -6.15 -5.98
C VAL A 79 -1.26 -7.49 -6.41
N MET A 80 -1.87 -8.61 -6.04
CA MET A 80 -1.37 -9.94 -6.42
C MET A 80 -1.34 -10.14 -7.94
N THR A 81 -2.37 -9.67 -8.64
CA THR A 81 -2.46 -9.77 -10.10
C THR A 81 -1.35 -8.94 -10.76
N VAL A 82 -1.16 -7.69 -10.35
CA VAL A 82 -0.15 -6.79 -10.92
C VAL A 82 1.26 -7.30 -10.67
N THR A 83 1.56 -7.76 -9.45
CA THR A 83 2.88 -8.29 -9.10
C THR A 83 3.19 -9.59 -9.84
N THR A 84 2.21 -10.49 -9.98
CA THR A 84 2.43 -11.79 -10.64
C THR A 84 2.46 -11.67 -12.17
N SER A 85 1.58 -10.87 -12.77
CA SER A 85 1.44 -10.77 -14.23
C SER A 85 2.61 -10.06 -14.90
N LYS A 86 3.26 -9.09 -14.22
CA LYS A 86 4.44 -8.41 -14.77
C LYS A 86 5.71 -9.26 -14.77
N SER A 87 5.78 -10.33 -13.96
CA SER A 87 6.96 -11.23 -13.93
C SER A 87 7.12 -12.08 -15.19
N LYS A 88 6.05 -12.30 -15.97
CA LYS A 88 6.09 -13.10 -17.21
C LYS A 88 6.95 -12.52 -18.33
N LEU A 89 7.38 -11.26 -18.23
CA LEU A 89 8.35 -10.66 -19.16
C LEU A 89 9.81 -10.95 -18.78
N LEU A 90 10.06 -11.53 -17.59
CA LEU A 90 11.39 -11.82 -17.06
C LEU A 90 11.68 -13.31 -16.92
N GLU A 91 10.74 -14.20 -17.23
CA GLU A 91 10.95 -15.66 -17.26
C GLU A 91 11.70 -16.17 -18.53
N ASN A 92 12.21 -15.27 -19.36
CA ASN A 92 13.08 -15.60 -20.52
C ASN A 92 14.58 -15.45 -20.23
N TYR A 93 15.01 -15.67 -18.99
CA TYR A 93 16.42 -15.84 -18.62
C TYR A 93 16.60 -17.09 -17.76
#